data_AF-A0A2N2T0V0-F1
#
_entry.id   AF-A0A2N2T0V0-F1
#
_cell.length_a   1.000
_cell.length_b   1.000
_cell.length_c   1.000
_cell.angle_alpha   90.00
_cell.angle_beta   90.00
_cell.angle_gamma   90.00
#
_symmetry.space_group_name_H-M   'P 1'
#
loop_
_entity.id
_entity.type
_entity.pdbx_description
1 polymer ?
#
loop_
_entity_poly.entity_id
_entity_poly.type
_entity_poly.pdbx_seq_one_letter_code
_entity_poly.pdbx_strand_id
1 'polypeptide(L)'
;MNDANMQRIIRELAQKSENVFFEPHAKKRMRQRNITPTQVYACLRKGVIDEPAHENIRGNWKCTLRHQHAGDLVRLTAVIEKDENGDWIAVVTVF
;
A
#
# COMPACT_ATOMS: atom_id res chain seq x y z
N MET A 1 -15.23 -3.96 5.63
CA MET A 1 -14.22 -3.06 6.25
C MET A 1 -14.55 -1.62 5.87
N ASN A 2 -14.10 -0.62 6.63
CA ASN A 2 -14.23 0.80 6.29
C ASN A 2 -12.84 1.45 6.16
N ASP A 3 -12.78 2.68 5.69
CA ASP A 3 -11.53 3.42 5.45
C ASP A 3 -10.64 3.50 6.69
N ALA A 4 -11.21 3.83 7.85
CA ALA A 4 -10.46 3.95 9.10
C ALA A 4 -9.80 2.62 9.51
N ASN A 5 -10.54 1.51 9.40
CA ASN A 5 -10.03 0.18 9.71
C ASN A 5 -8.97 -0.26 8.69
N MET A 6 -9.19 -0.02 7.40
CA MET A 6 -8.23 -0.31 6.34
C MET A 6 -6.91 0.44 6.59
N GLN A 7 -6.99 1.74 6.86
CA GLN A 7 -5.82 2.57 7.12
C GLN A 7 -5.05 2.11 8.38
N ARG A 8 -5.76 1.71 9.44
CA ARG A 8 -5.14 1.15 10.65
C ARG A 8 -4.34 -0.11 10.33
N ILE A 9 -4.93 -1.07 9.61
CA ILE A 9 -4.27 -2.33 9.28
C ILE A 9 -3.05 -2.08 8.39
N ILE A 10 -3.16 -1.25 7.35
CA ILE A 10 -2.01 -0.93 6.49
C ILE A 10 -0.86 -0.34 7.30
N ARG A 11 -1.16 0.56 8.24
CA ARG A 11 -0.14 1.19 9.10
C ARG A 11 0.54 0.20 10.03
N GLU A 12 -0.22 -0.76 10.57
CA GLU A 12 0.31 -1.85 11.41
C GLU A 12 1.23 -2.76 10.60
N LEU A 13 0.78 -3.20 9.41
CA LEU A 13 1.59 -4.03 8.52
C LEU A 13 2.87 -3.32 8.10
N ALA A 14 2.78 -2.04 7.71
CA ALA A 14 3.91 -1.27 7.24
C ALA A 14 4.92 -0.88 8.34
N GLN A 15 4.69 -1.23 9.61
CA GLN A 15 5.73 -1.11 10.65
C GLN A 15 6.90 -2.05 10.39
N LYS A 16 6.62 -3.22 9.78
CA LYS A 16 7.65 -4.19 9.40
C LYS A 16 7.68 -4.29 7.88
N SER A 17 8.83 -4.00 7.29
CA SER A 17 8.99 -4.05 5.83
C SER A 17 8.77 -5.44 5.25
N GLU A 18 8.91 -6.50 6.05
CA GLU A 18 8.66 -7.90 5.68
C GLU A 18 7.18 -8.18 5.34
N ASN A 19 6.26 -7.38 5.86
CA ASN A 19 4.82 -7.52 5.59
C ASN A 19 4.37 -6.78 4.32
N VAL A 20 5.29 -6.14 3.61
CA VAL A 20 4.99 -5.29 2.45
C VAL A 20 5.66 -5.86 1.21
N PHE A 21 4.83 -6.26 0.25
CA PHE A 21 5.26 -6.90 -0.97
C PHE A 21 5.03 -5.99 -2.17
N PHE A 22 6.06 -5.87 -3.01
CA PHE A 22 5.99 -5.10 -4.25
C PHE A 22 5.81 -6.05 -5.42
N GLU A 23 4.68 -5.92 -6.10
CA GLU A 23 4.43 -6.64 -7.34
C GLU A 23 5.45 -6.25 -8.43
N PRO A 24 5.73 -7.14 -9.40
CA PRO A 24 6.64 -6.84 -10.50
C PRO A 24 6.27 -5.56 -11.26
N HIS A 25 4.98 -5.33 -11.53
CA HIS A 25 4.53 -4.09 -12.18
C HIS A 25 4.72 -2.87 -11.28
N ALA A 26 4.55 -3.01 -9.96
CA ALA A 26 4.78 -1.93 -9.00
C ALA A 26 6.25 -1.49 -9.01
N LYS A 27 7.19 -2.43 -8.99
CA LYS A 27 8.64 -2.13 -9.10
C LYS A 27 8.97 -1.40 -10.40
N LYS A 28 8.31 -1.77 -11.52
CA LYS A 28 8.47 -1.08 -12.80
C LYS A 28 7.97 0.37 -12.72
N ARG A 29 6.80 0.60 -12.15
CA ARG A 29 6.23 1.95 -11.98
C ARG A 29 7.06 2.81 -11.02
N MET A 30 7.56 2.24 -9.93
CA MET A 30 8.49 2.90 -9.01
C MET A 30 9.72 3.44 -9.74
N ARG A 31 10.36 2.60 -10.58
CA ARG A 31 11.51 3.02 -11.40
C ARG A 31 11.14 4.13 -12.39
N GLN A 32 10.00 4.03 -13.06
CA GLN A 32 9.55 5.05 -14.02
C GLN A 32 9.29 6.42 -13.37
N ARG A 33 8.91 6.45 -12.09
CA ARG A 33 8.55 7.66 -11.36
C ARG A 33 9.64 8.11 -10.36
N ASN A 34 10.80 7.46 -10.35
CA ASN A 34 11.85 7.67 -9.35
C ASN A 34 11.36 7.54 -7.89
N ILE A 35 10.34 6.71 -7.65
CA ILE A 35 9.79 6.47 -6.32
C ILE A 35 10.59 5.35 -5.64
N THR A 36 11.14 5.68 -4.48
CA THR A 36 11.93 4.74 -3.66
C THR A 36 11.04 3.86 -2.77
N PRO A 37 11.52 2.67 -2.33
CA PRO A 37 10.83 1.89 -1.32
C PRO A 37 10.56 2.71 -0.04
N THR A 38 11.51 3.54 0.39
CA THR A 38 11.36 4.43 1.55
C THR A 38 10.16 5.37 1.43
N GLN A 39 9.96 5.97 0.26
CA GLN A 39 8.79 6.81 -0.03
C GLN A 39 7.48 6.01 0.03
N VAL A 40 7.48 4.76 -0.47
CA VAL A 40 6.31 3.87 -0.36
C VAL A 40 6.03 3.54 1.11
N TYR A 41 7.03 3.13 1.89
CA TYR A 41 6.86 2.84 3.31
C TYR A 41 6.40 4.07 4.10
N ALA A 42 6.85 5.27 3.74
CA ALA A 42 6.35 6.50 4.33
C ALA A 42 4.86 6.72 3.97
N CYS A 43 4.48 6.49 2.72
CA CYS A 43 3.09 6.61 2.28
C CYS A 43 2.17 5.58 2.96
N LEU A 44 2.59 4.33 3.13
CA LEU A 44 1.81 3.33 3.86
C LEU A 44 1.63 3.69 5.36
N ARG A 45 2.68 4.22 6.01
CA ARG A 45 2.64 4.55 7.45
C ARG A 45 1.95 5.87 7.75
N LYS A 46 2.10 6.89 6.90
CA LYS A 46 1.69 8.28 7.17
C LYS A 46 0.69 8.83 6.16
N GLY A 47 0.44 8.12 5.08
CA GLY A 47 -0.47 8.54 4.02
C GLY A 47 -1.93 8.57 4.47
N VAL A 48 -2.72 9.21 3.63
CA VAL A 48 -4.18 9.32 3.74
C VAL A 48 -4.84 8.57 2.60
N ILE A 49 -6.04 8.04 2.84
CA ILE A 49 -6.84 7.41 1.80
C ILE A 49 -7.24 8.49 0.76
N ASP A 50 -6.96 8.19 -0.50
CA ASP A 50 -7.28 9.01 -1.66
C ASP A 50 -8.47 8.42 -2.44
N GLU A 51 -8.49 7.09 -2.60
CA GLU A 51 -9.65 6.34 -3.10
C GLU A 51 -10.13 5.37 -2.01
N PRO A 52 -11.44 5.37 -1.67
CA PRO A 52 -11.99 4.59 -0.56
C PRO A 52 -11.66 3.10 -0.61
N ALA A 53 -11.63 2.49 0.57
CA ALA A 53 -11.46 1.06 0.73
C ALA A 53 -12.66 0.30 0.15
N HIS A 54 -12.37 -0.67 -0.71
CA HIS A 54 -13.39 -1.53 -1.32
C HIS A 54 -12.83 -2.91 -1.63
N GLU A 55 -13.72 -3.88 -1.74
CA GLU A 55 -13.36 -5.24 -2.14
C GLU A 55 -13.08 -5.29 -3.65
N ASN A 56 -12.05 -6.04 -4.02
CA ASN A 56 -11.79 -6.37 -5.42
C ASN A 56 -12.54 -7.66 -5.82
N ILE A 57 -12.44 -8.04 -7.10
CA ILE A 57 -13.10 -9.25 -7.63
C ILE A 57 -12.63 -10.56 -6.98
N ARG A 58 -11.51 -10.56 -6.25
CA ARG A 58 -10.96 -11.71 -5.53
C ARG A 58 -11.39 -11.74 -4.05
N GLY A 59 -12.20 -10.77 -3.60
CA GLY A 59 -12.59 -10.62 -2.20
C GLY A 59 -11.51 -9.99 -1.30
N ASN A 60 -10.40 -9.51 -1.88
CA ASN A 60 -9.37 -8.79 -1.13
C ASN A 60 -9.72 -7.32 -1.03
N TRP A 61 -9.42 -6.72 0.12
CA TRP A 61 -9.64 -5.30 0.34
C TRP A 61 -8.52 -4.48 -0.28
N LYS A 62 -8.88 -3.42 -1.02
CA LYS A 62 -7.93 -2.48 -1.60
C LYS A 62 -8.33 -1.03 -1.36
N CYS A 63 -7.35 -0.14 -1.29
CA CYS A 63 -7.55 1.31 -1.28
C CYS A 63 -6.37 2.01 -1.94
N THR A 64 -6.56 3.26 -2.36
CA THR A 64 -5.45 4.11 -2.79
C THR A 64 -5.04 5.06 -1.67
N LEU A 65 -3.75 5.17 -1.44
CA LEU A 65 -3.14 6.08 -0.48
C LEU A 65 -2.33 7.15 -1.22
N ARG A 66 -2.29 8.35 -0.63
CA ARG A 66 -1.37 9.40 -1.05
C ARG A 66 -0.58 10.00 0.11
N HIS A 67 0.65 10.41 -0.17
CA HIS A 67 1.51 11.09 0.78
C HIS A 67 2.57 11.94 0.05
N GLN A 68 2.81 13.16 0.54
CA GLN A 68 3.95 13.96 0.08
C GLN A 68 5.19 13.53 0.85
N HIS A 69 6.26 13.15 0.15
CA HIS A 69 7.52 12.76 0.76
C HIS A 69 8.71 13.05 -0.16
N ALA A 70 9.72 13.74 0.38
CA ALA A 70 10.93 14.14 -0.34
C ALA A 70 10.64 14.95 -1.63
N GLY A 71 9.61 15.80 -1.61
CA GLY A 71 9.21 16.62 -2.76
C GLY A 71 8.26 15.94 -3.75
N ASP A 72 8.07 14.61 -3.64
CA ASP A 72 7.18 13.86 -4.52
C ASP A 72 5.80 13.63 -3.88
N LEU A 73 4.74 13.72 -4.69
CA LEU A 73 3.43 13.20 -4.34
C LEU A 73 3.37 11.72 -4.70
N VAL A 74 3.54 10.86 -3.70
CA VAL A 74 3.45 9.41 -3.84
C VAL A 74 1.99 9.00 -3.81
N ARG A 75 1.50 8.34 -4.87
CA ARG A 75 0.17 7.71 -4.92
C ARG A 75 0.33 6.22 -5.21
N LEU A 76 -0.28 5.37 -4.39
CA LEU A 76 -0.17 3.92 -4.51
C LEU A 76 -1.49 3.24 -4.11
N THR A 77 -1.77 2.08 -4.68
CA THR A 77 -2.82 1.18 -4.20
C THR A 77 -2.21 0.13 -3.31
N ALA A 78 -2.77 -0.01 -2.12
CA ALA A 78 -2.50 -1.10 -1.20
C ALA A 78 -3.64 -2.11 -1.29
N VAL A 79 -3.30 -3.38 -1.39
CA VAL A 79 -4.21 -4.51 -1.27
C VAL A 79 -3.80 -5.28 -0.03
N ILE A 80 -4.76 -5.64 0.81
CA ILE A 80 -4.51 -6.49 1.98
C ILE A 80 -4.96 -7.90 1.63
N GLU A 81 -4.03 -8.85 1.74
CA GLU A 81 -4.25 -10.26 1.44
C GLU A 81 -3.77 -11.11 2.63
N LYS A 82 -4.26 -12.34 2.75
CA LYS A 82 -3.70 -13.31 3.71
C LYS A 82 -2.64 -14.15 3.01
N ASP A 83 -1.52 -14.38 3.67
CA ASP A 83 -0.50 -15.32 3.20
C ASP A 83 -0.92 -16.78 3.46
N GLU A 84 -0.03 -17.73 3.13
CA GLU A 84 -0.27 -19.16 3.33
C GLU A 84 -0.40 -19.56 4.81
N ASN A 85 0.13 -18.75 5.73
CA ASN A 85 0.02 -18.95 7.18
C ASN A 85 -1.24 -18.29 7.77
N GLY A 86 -1.98 -17.52 6.96
CA GLY A 86 -3.15 -16.76 7.38
C GLY A 86 -2.82 -15.37 7.93
N ASP A 87 -1.56 -14.93 7.87
CA ASP A 87 -1.10 -13.62 8.28
C ASP A 87 -1.42 -12.56 7.23
N TRP A 88 -1.74 -11.35 7.67
CA TRP A 88 -2.07 -10.25 6.77
C TRP A 88 -0.81 -9.65 6.14
N ILE A 89 -0.84 -9.45 4.83
CA ILE A 89 0.24 -8.79 4.06
C ILE A 89 -0.32 -7.62 3.25
N ALA A 90 0.51 -6.60 3.04
CA ALA A 90 0.19 -5.46 2.20
C ALA A 90 0.89 -5.60 0.84
N VAL A 91 0.13 -5.84 -0.22
CA VAL A 91 0.61 -5.88 -1.60
C VAL A 91 0.43 -4.51 -2.24
N VAL A 92 1.50 -3.93 -2.76
CA VAL A 92 1.51 -2.54 -3.23
C VAL A 92 1.65 -2.45 -4.74
N THR A 93 0.83 -1.59 -5.34
CA THR A 93 0.94 -1.13 -6.73
C THR A 93 1.11 0.38 -6.77
N VAL A 94 2.20 0.85 -7.39
CA VAL A 94 2.39 2.29 -7.63
C VAL A 94 1.83 2.64 -9.00
N PHE A 95 1.04 3.71 -9.09
CA PHE A 95 0.54 4.25 -10.36
C PHE A 95 1.45 5.35 -10.82
#